data_AF-A0A7S4KCT9-F1
#
_entry.id   AF-A0A7S4KCT9-F1
#
_cell.length_a   1.000
_cell.length_b   1.000
_cell.length_c   1.000
_cell.angle_alpha   90.00
_cell.angle_beta   90.00
_cell.angle_gamma   90.00
#
_symmetry.space_group_name_H-M   'P 1'
#
loop_
_entity.id
_entity.type
_entity.pdbx_description
1 polymer ?
#
loop_
_entity_poly.entity_id
_entity_poly.type
_entity_poly.pdbx_seq_one_letter_code
_entity_poly.pdbx_strand_id
1 'polypeptide(L)'
;MAPKAARPNKASGGAQKQSAGNDPVRLAYANSNISPRESSGRPGTPHRYFDSSHLVSIGTGGVGLSTGDEVLDTGCKAELSKEANSDSQVMFADQVVHRHVNGLCVVTAGETLKKICSSSSPSLSVSSVEFLKEECENQSVGGKKKKHKKAKFARNKHSPKRGDEEKGSANPGDSLAIVKLSDGRKFEFHCCVLGTILEVNRRLLEGTGGNLLVTDPLLDGFLCVILPTGPFPLPRRSIEM
;
A
#
# COMPACT_ATOMS: atom_id res chain seq x y z
N MET A 1 -49.52 41.01 7.85
CA MET A 1 -48.38 40.14 7.48
C MET A 1 -47.12 40.74 8.09
N ALA A 2 -46.55 40.10 9.11
CA ALA A 2 -45.38 40.61 9.83
C ALA A 2 -44.08 39.91 9.35
N PRO A 3 -42.96 40.65 9.16
CA PRO A 3 -41.71 40.07 8.71
C PRO A 3 -40.99 39.29 9.83
N LYS A 4 -40.51 38.07 9.51
CA LYS A 4 -39.70 37.24 10.41
C LYS A 4 -38.28 37.79 10.49
N ALA A 5 -37.84 38.13 11.71
CA ALA A 5 -36.48 38.56 12.01
C ALA A 5 -35.46 37.42 11.85
N ALA A 6 -34.40 37.66 11.08
CA ALA A 6 -33.27 36.76 10.89
C ALA A 6 -32.37 36.74 12.15
N ARG A 7 -31.98 35.54 12.60
CA ARG A 7 -31.08 35.36 13.75
C ARG A 7 -29.61 35.50 13.32
N PRO A 8 -28.76 36.19 14.09
CA PRO A 8 -27.33 36.30 13.79
C PRO A 8 -26.60 34.98 14.10
N ASN A 9 -25.84 34.50 13.11
CA ASN A 9 -24.91 33.37 13.28
C ASN A 9 -23.72 33.81 14.14
N LYS A 10 -23.62 33.25 15.35
CA LYS A 10 -22.41 33.36 16.19
C LYS A 10 -21.28 32.55 15.56
N ALA A 11 -20.33 33.23 14.94
CA ALA A 11 -19.05 32.65 14.53
C ALA A 11 -18.18 32.41 15.77
N SER A 12 -18.17 31.19 16.28
CA SER A 12 -17.22 30.75 17.32
C SER A 12 -15.98 30.15 16.65
N GLY A 13 -15.11 31.01 16.14
CA GLY A 13 -13.80 30.64 15.58
C GLY A 13 -12.75 30.48 16.68
N GLY A 14 -12.78 29.36 17.39
CA GLY A 14 -11.68 28.95 18.26
C GLY A 14 -10.58 28.31 17.43
N ALA A 15 -9.59 29.10 17.00
CA ALA A 15 -8.39 28.59 16.36
C ALA A 15 -7.56 27.79 17.39
N GLN A 16 -7.87 26.49 17.53
CA GLN A 16 -7.01 25.57 18.26
C GLN A 16 -5.72 25.41 17.47
N LYS A 17 -4.67 26.07 17.96
CA LYS A 17 -3.28 25.91 17.54
C LYS A 17 -2.89 24.44 17.71
N GLN A 18 -3.07 23.64 16.66
CA GLN A 18 -2.68 22.23 16.64
C GLN A 18 -1.16 22.19 16.78
N SER A 19 -0.68 21.90 17.99
CA SER A 19 0.71 21.55 18.22
C SER A 19 1.09 20.46 17.21
N ALA A 20 2.22 20.62 16.52
CA ALA A 20 2.80 19.64 15.59
C ALA A 20 3.28 18.38 16.33
N GLY A 21 2.40 17.79 17.13
CA GLY A 21 2.62 16.58 17.88
C GLY A 21 2.71 15.40 16.92
N ASN A 22 3.52 14.44 17.32
CA ASN A 22 3.76 13.13 16.71
C ASN A 22 2.44 12.43 16.36
N ASP A 23 1.87 12.75 15.20
CA ASP A 23 0.74 12.03 14.64
C ASP A 23 1.25 10.63 14.25
N PRO A 24 0.81 9.56 14.96
CA PRO A 24 1.32 8.22 14.73
C PRO A 24 1.08 7.77 13.29
N VAL A 25 0.01 8.26 12.65
CA VAL A 25 -0.28 7.94 11.24
C VAL A 25 0.80 8.53 10.35
N ARG A 26 1.21 9.77 10.56
CA ARG A 26 2.30 10.39 9.76
C ARG A 26 3.63 9.69 9.97
N LEU A 27 3.94 9.28 11.19
CA LEU A 27 5.15 8.52 11.49
C LEU A 27 5.16 7.17 10.75
N ALA A 28 4.01 6.51 10.64
CA ALA A 28 3.89 5.25 9.91
C ALA A 28 4.24 5.38 8.42
N TYR A 29 3.96 6.53 7.79
CA TYR A 29 4.29 6.79 6.38
C TYR A 29 5.60 7.57 6.18
N ALA A 30 6.41 7.79 7.23
CA ALA A 30 7.59 8.66 7.14
C ALA A 30 8.62 8.21 6.09
N ASN A 31 8.68 6.90 5.82
CA ASN A 31 9.61 6.30 4.86
C ASN A 31 8.97 5.99 3.50
N SER A 32 7.72 6.41 3.28
CA SER A 32 7.00 6.16 2.04
C SER A 32 6.93 7.43 1.20
N ASN A 33 7.31 7.32 -0.08
CA ASN A 33 7.02 8.35 -1.07
C ASN A 33 5.73 7.97 -1.81
N ILE A 34 4.73 8.84 -1.74
CA ILE A 34 3.40 8.62 -2.31
C ILE A 34 3.13 9.74 -3.30
N SER A 35 3.08 9.41 -4.59
CA SER A 35 2.74 10.36 -5.65
C SER A 35 1.42 9.99 -6.32
N PRO A 36 0.57 10.97 -6.66
CA PRO A 36 -0.64 10.69 -7.41
C PRO A 36 -0.28 10.13 -8.79
N ARG A 37 -0.99 9.10 -9.22
CA ARG A 37 -0.88 8.52 -10.55
C ARG A 37 -2.04 9.02 -11.41
N GLU A 38 -1.72 9.65 -12.53
CA GLU A 38 -2.75 10.11 -13.46
C GLU A 38 -3.54 8.94 -14.05
N SER A 39 -4.81 9.21 -14.35
CA SER A 39 -5.63 8.26 -15.09
C SER A 39 -5.07 8.12 -16.50
N SER A 40 -4.81 6.90 -16.93
CA SER A 40 -4.45 6.64 -18.33
C SER A 40 -5.61 6.88 -19.31
N GLY A 41 -6.84 7.13 -18.81
CA GLY A 41 -8.03 7.45 -19.61
C GLY A 41 -8.48 6.36 -20.58
N ARG A 42 -7.77 5.23 -20.66
CA ARG A 42 -8.04 4.18 -21.64
C ARG A 42 -9.30 3.40 -21.23
N PRO A 43 -10.23 3.13 -22.15
CA PRO A 43 -11.36 2.24 -21.88
C PRO A 43 -10.85 0.88 -21.37
N GLY A 44 -11.42 0.39 -20.27
CA GLY A 44 -10.98 -0.85 -19.62
C GLY A 44 -9.89 -0.68 -18.55
N THR A 45 -9.45 0.54 -18.28
CA THR A 45 -8.50 0.81 -17.19
C THR A 45 -9.19 0.84 -15.82
N PRO A 46 -8.43 0.54 -14.74
CA PRO A 46 -8.92 0.55 -13.35
C PRO A 46 -9.75 1.78 -12.95
N HIS A 47 -9.49 2.93 -13.59
CA HIS A 47 -9.99 4.25 -13.19
C HIS A 47 -11.52 4.40 -13.13
N ARG A 48 -12.30 3.47 -13.72
CA ARG A 48 -13.77 3.50 -13.56
C ARG A 48 -14.24 3.06 -12.17
N TYR A 49 -13.45 2.23 -11.49
CA TYR A 49 -13.80 1.66 -10.19
C TYR A 49 -13.10 2.38 -9.02
N PHE A 50 -12.03 3.11 -9.32
CA PHE A 50 -11.19 3.75 -8.31
C PHE A 50 -11.35 5.26 -8.31
N ASP A 51 -11.52 5.81 -7.11
CA ASP A 51 -11.59 7.24 -6.82
C ASP A 51 -10.23 7.92 -7.07
N SER A 52 -9.14 7.25 -6.70
CA SER A 52 -7.78 7.74 -6.92
C SER A 52 -6.77 6.60 -7.01
N SER A 53 -5.58 6.88 -7.54
CA SER A 53 -4.48 5.93 -7.67
C SER A 53 -3.16 6.60 -7.33
N HIS A 54 -2.27 5.90 -6.65
CA HIS A 54 -1.01 6.45 -6.19
C HIS A 54 0.13 5.47 -6.47
N LEU A 55 1.26 5.99 -6.94
CA LEU A 55 2.51 5.26 -6.96
C LEU A 55 3.13 5.37 -5.56
N VAL A 56 3.55 4.24 -5.00
CA VAL A 56 4.16 4.16 -3.68
C VAL A 56 5.52 3.50 -3.81
N SER A 57 6.56 4.21 -3.37
CA SER A 57 7.89 3.67 -3.18
C SER A 57 8.28 3.76 -1.71
N ILE A 58 8.90 2.71 -1.19
CA ILE A 58 9.34 2.65 0.21
C ILE A 58 10.85 2.80 0.22
N GLY A 59 11.34 3.81 0.92
CA GLY A 59 12.76 4.06 1.11
C GLY A 59 13.36 3.07 2.11
N THR A 60 13.41 1.79 1.77
CA THR A 60 14.35 0.87 2.39
C THR A 60 15.71 1.12 1.71
N GLY A 61 16.80 1.24 2.48
CA GLY A 61 18.13 1.61 1.98
C GLY A 61 18.79 0.63 1.00
N GLY A 62 18.02 -0.18 0.27
CA GLY A 62 18.50 -1.00 -0.83
C GLY A 62 18.58 -0.24 -2.15
N VAL A 63 19.19 -0.89 -3.14
CA VAL A 63 19.35 -0.36 -4.50
C VAL A 63 17.98 -0.31 -5.18
N GLY A 64 17.28 0.82 -5.04
CA GLY A 64 15.97 1.04 -5.66
C GLY A 64 16.10 1.20 -7.18
N LEU A 65 15.37 0.38 -7.94
CA LEU A 65 15.20 0.56 -9.38
C LEU A 65 14.10 1.61 -9.61
N SER A 66 14.38 2.90 -9.40
CA SER A 66 13.39 3.94 -9.70
C SER A 66 13.28 4.08 -11.22
N THR A 67 12.16 3.63 -11.79
CA THR A 67 11.83 3.86 -13.21
C THR A 67 11.35 5.29 -13.42
N GLY A 68 12.26 6.26 -13.27
CA GLY A 68 12.08 7.58 -13.87
C GLY A 68 12.22 7.44 -15.39
N ASP A 69 11.31 8.05 -16.14
CA ASP A 69 11.20 8.00 -17.61
C ASP A 69 12.34 8.79 -18.31
N GLU A 70 13.52 8.84 -17.70
CA GLU A 70 14.72 9.33 -18.33
C GLU A 70 15.38 8.16 -19.06
N VAL A 71 15.40 8.30 -20.39
CA VAL A 71 16.20 7.50 -21.32
C VAL A 71 17.66 7.67 -20.94
N LEU A 72 18.09 6.91 -19.94
CA LEU A 72 19.47 6.76 -19.57
C LEU A 72 19.85 5.33 -19.92
N ASP A 73 20.52 5.24 -21.07
CA ASP A 73 21.46 4.19 -21.48
C ASP A 73 22.62 4.11 -20.46
N THR A 74 22.29 3.92 -19.19
CA THR A 74 23.27 3.63 -18.15
C THR A 74 23.34 2.12 -18.13
N GLY A 75 24.28 1.59 -18.92
CA GLY A 75 24.72 0.22 -18.78
C GLY A 75 24.94 -0.07 -17.31
N CYS A 76 24.06 -0.87 -16.73
CA CYS A 76 24.27 -1.55 -15.46
C CYS A 76 25.43 -2.52 -15.67
N LYS A 77 26.66 -1.98 -15.73
CA LYS A 77 27.86 -2.70 -15.34
C LYS A 77 27.69 -2.94 -13.84
N ALA A 78 27.00 -4.03 -13.52
CA ALA A 78 27.24 -4.72 -12.28
C ALA A 78 28.75 -4.99 -12.25
N GLU A 79 29.49 -4.18 -11.50
CA GLU A 79 30.87 -4.51 -11.20
C GLU A 79 30.85 -5.84 -10.47
N LEU A 80 31.36 -6.85 -11.18
CA LEU A 80 31.51 -8.22 -10.74
C LEU A 80 32.61 -8.24 -9.67
N SER A 81 32.30 -7.78 -8.45
CA SER A 81 33.09 -8.15 -7.29
C SER A 81 32.88 -9.64 -7.04
N LYS A 82 33.86 -10.43 -7.49
CA LYS A 82 33.96 -11.86 -7.25
C LYS A 82 34.22 -12.11 -5.76
N GLU A 83 33.19 -12.06 -4.93
CA GLU A 83 33.18 -12.83 -3.69
C GLU A 83 31.91 -13.67 -3.65
N ALA A 84 32.13 -14.97 -3.80
CA ALA A 84 31.13 -16.01 -3.82
C ALA A 84 30.52 -16.16 -2.43
N ASN A 85 29.59 -15.28 -2.10
CA ASN A 85 28.50 -15.61 -1.20
C ASN A 85 27.25 -15.21 -1.96
N SER A 86 26.62 -16.17 -2.63
CA SER A 86 25.45 -16.00 -3.49
C SER A 86 24.19 -15.68 -2.67
N ASP A 87 24.29 -14.68 -1.80
CA ASP A 87 23.19 -14.16 -1.04
C ASP A 87 22.32 -13.39 -2.03
N SER A 88 21.12 -13.91 -2.29
CA SER A 88 20.27 -13.45 -3.38
C SER A 88 19.90 -11.99 -3.14
N GLN A 89 20.41 -11.07 -3.97
CA GLN A 89 20.09 -9.66 -3.87
C GLN A 89 18.56 -9.47 -3.92
N VAL A 90 17.98 -8.99 -2.81
CA VAL A 90 16.57 -8.65 -2.72
C VAL A 90 16.39 -7.26 -3.34
N MET A 91 15.55 -7.20 -4.37
CA MET A 91 15.18 -5.96 -5.06
C MET A 91 13.84 -5.46 -4.53
N PHE A 92 13.67 -4.14 -4.57
CA PHE A 92 12.41 -3.47 -4.23
C PHE A 92 11.76 -2.94 -5.50
N ALA A 93 10.44 -3.06 -5.58
CA ALA A 93 9.66 -2.61 -6.72
C ALA A 93 8.67 -1.53 -6.30
N ASP A 94 8.44 -0.55 -7.19
CA ASP A 94 7.38 0.43 -7.01
C ASP A 94 6.02 -0.28 -7.05
N GLN A 95 5.14 0.08 -6.12
CA GLN A 95 3.78 -0.46 -6.01
C GLN A 95 2.76 0.60 -6.41
N VAL A 96 1.58 0.15 -6.84
CA VAL A 96 0.46 1.06 -7.11
C VAL A 96 -0.68 0.75 -6.16
N VAL A 97 -1.16 1.77 -5.46
CA VAL A 97 -2.31 1.69 -4.56
C VAL A 97 -3.50 2.38 -5.20
N HIS A 98 -4.57 1.62 -5.42
CA HIS A 98 -5.84 2.14 -5.91
C HIS A 98 -6.82 2.31 -4.77
N ARG A 99 -7.39 3.50 -4.61
CA ARG A 99 -8.43 3.77 -3.62
C ARG A 99 -9.79 3.63 -4.27
N HIS A 100 -10.60 2.71 -3.79
CA HIS A 100 -11.96 2.52 -4.26
C HIS A 100 -12.89 3.56 -3.62
N VAL A 101 -14.04 3.83 -4.26
CA VAL A 101 -15.03 4.81 -3.79
C VAL A 101 -15.63 4.50 -2.41
N ASN A 102 -15.57 3.24 -1.98
CA ASN A 102 -15.98 2.80 -0.63
C ASN A 102 -14.90 3.00 0.45
N GLY A 103 -13.73 3.53 0.08
CA GLY A 103 -12.61 3.76 0.98
C GLY A 103 -11.63 2.57 1.13
N LEU A 104 -11.87 1.43 0.49
CA LEU A 104 -10.91 0.33 0.46
C LEU A 104 -9.71 0.67 -0.42
N CYS A 105 -8.55 0.12 -0.09
CA CYS A 105 -7.33 0.26 -0.86
C CYS A 105 -6.92 -1.09 -1.46
N VAL A 106 -6.73 -1.13 -2.78
CA VAL A 106 -6.19 -2.29 -3.50
C VAL A 106 -4.72 -2.03 -3.78
N VAL A 107 -3.85 -2.89 -3.27
CA VAL A 107 -2.39 -2.80 -3.45
C VAL A 107 -1.98 -3.75 -4.58
N THR A 108 -1.21 -3.24 -5.53
CA THR A 108 -0.74 -3.98 -6.70
C THR A 108 0.78 -3.92 -6.83
N ALA A 109 1.36 -4.87 -7.55
CA ALA A 109 2.81 -4.95 -7.79
C ALA A 109 3.35 -3.85 -8.73
N GLY A 110 2.48 -3.03 -9.31
CA GLY A 110 2.85 -2.03 -10.30
C GLY A 110 3.39 -2.65 -11.59
N GLU A 111 3.98 -1.83 -12.46
CA GLU A 111 4.46 -2.30 -13.78
C GLU A 111 5.91 -2.78 -13.75
N THR A 112 6.58 -2.72 -12.60
CA THR A 112 8.02 -3.00 -12.46
C THR A 112 8.38 -4.40 -12.95
N LEU A 113 7.66 -5.43 -12.47
CA LEU A 113 7.90 -6.82 -12.90
C LEU A 113 7.63 -7.01 -14.40
N LYS A 114 6.56 -6.41 -14.92
CA LYS A 114 6.23 -6.45 -16.34
C LYS A 114 7.34 -5.84 -17.19
N LYS A 115 7.85 -4.66 -16.79
CA LYS A 115 8.96 -3.98 -17.48
C LYS A 115 10.22 -4.86 -17.48
N ILE A 116 10.57 -5.44 -16.33
CA ILE A 116 11.75 -6.30 -16.20
C ILE A 116 11.62 -7.56 -17.04
N CYS A 117 10.47 -8.23 -17.02
CA CYS A 117 10.25 -9.43 -17.84
C CYS A 117 10.20 -9.11 -19.34
N SER A 118 9.82 -7.88 -19.71
CA SER A 118 9.79 -7.44 -21.11
C SER A 118 11.15 -6.94 -21.62
N SER A 119 12.00 -6.40 -20.75
CA SER A 119 13.32 -5.86 -21.11
C SER A 119 14.44 -6.90 -21.02
N SER A 120 14.27 -7.91 -20.17
CA SER A 120 15.18 -9.04 -20.08
C SER A 120 14.80 -10.14 -21.09
N SER A 121 15.71 -11.10 -21.28
CA SER A 121 15.55 -12.24 -22.19
C SER A 121 14.14 -12.86 -22.14
N PRO A 122 13.58 -13.33 -23.27
CA PRO A 122 12.17 -13.74 -23.41
C PRO A 122 11.73 -14.93 -22.54
N SER A 123 12.63 -15.52 -21.75
CA SER A 123 12.39 -16.65 -20.86
C SER A 123 12.16 -16.25 -19.39
N LEU A 124 12.23 -14.95 -19.05
CA LEU A 124 12.03 -14.54 -17.67
C LEU A 124 10.55 -14.62 -17.29
N SER A 125 10.27 -15.39 -16.24
CA SER A 125 8.93 -15.60 -15.70
C SER A 125 8.96 -15.60 -14.18
N VAL A 126 7.79 -15.42 -13.57
CA VAL A 126 7.63 -15.54 -12.13
C VAL A 126 7.67 -17.01 -11.74
N SER A 127 8.63 -17.40 -10.89
CA SER A 127 8.83 -18.78 -10.46
C SER A 127 8.03 -19.11 -9.20
N SER A 128 7.96 -18.19 -8.24
CA SER A 128 7.12 -18.35 -7.06
C SER A 128 6.71 -17.01 -6.44
N VAL A 129 5.58 -17.03 -5.72
CA VAL A 129 5.07 -15.93 -4.92
C VAL A 129 4.85 -16.46 -3.50
N GLU A 130 5.32 -15.73 -2.51
CA GLU A 130 5.19 -16.07 -1.09
C GLU A 130 4.62 -14.86 -0.34
N PHE A 131 3.46 -15.01 0.29
CA PHE A 131 2.87 -13.96 1.13
C PHE A 131 3.35 -14.12 2.56
N LEU A 132 3.90 -13.04 3.12
CA LEU A 132 4.40 -12.99 4.49
C LEU A 132 3.37 -12.49 5.50
N LYS A 133 2.33 -11.80 5.01
CA LYS A 133 1.20 -11.31 5.82
C LYS A 133 -0.07 -12.09 5.48
N GLU A 134 -0.80 -12.47 6.52
CA GLU A 134 -2.08 -13.17 6.41
C GLU A 134 -3.26 -12.19 6.40
N GLU A 135 -4.38 -12.64 5.82
CA GLU A 135 -5.66 -11.93 5.88
C GLU A 135 -6.26 -11.98 7.30
N CYS A 136 -7.05 -10.97 7.64
CA CYS A 136 -7.76 -10.95 8.92
C CYS A 136 -8.95 -11.91 8.89
N GLU A 137 -8.84 -13.06 9.57
CA GLU A 137 -9.83 -14.14 9.58
C GLU A 137 -11.18 -13.78 10.23
N ASN A 138 -11.27 -12.64 10.94
CA ASN A 138 -12.35 -12.36 11.89
C ASN A 138 -13.28 -11.19 11.54
N GLN A 139 -13.57 -10.94 10.27
CA GLN A 139 -14.66 -10.02 9.91
C GLN A 139 -16.01 -10.73 9.88
N SER A 140 -16.45 -11.28 11.03
CA SER A 140 -17.82 -11.75 11.18
C SER A 140 -18.77 -10.54 11.25
N VAL A 141 -19.12 -10.00 10.07
CA VAL A 141 -20.14 -8.96 9.87
C VAL A 141 -21.57 -9.41 10.23
N GLY A 142 -21.76 -10.66 10.66
CA GLY A 142 -23.06 -11.24 11.03
C GLY A 142 -23.41 -11.19 12.51
N GLY A 143 -22.47 -10.80 13.39
CA GLY A 143 -22.69 -10.81 14.84
C GLY A 143 -23.51 -9.64 15.36
N LYS A 144 -24.82 -9.58 15.10
CA LYS A 144 -25.76 -8.70 15.81
C LYS A 144 -25.82 -9.02 17.31
N LYS A 145 -24.78 -8.71 18.09
CA LYS A 145 -24.88 -8.62 19.55
C LYS A 145 -25.18 -7.18 19.95
N LYS A 146 -26.47 -6.88 19.87
CA LYS A 146 -27.16 -5.82 20.60
C LYS A 146 -26.78 -5.92 22.08
N LYS A 147 -25.76 -5.19 22.53
CA LYS A 147 -25.59 -4.88 23.95
C LYS A 147 -25.07 -3.46 24.11
N HIS A 148 -26.03 -2.57 24.31
CA HIS A 148 -25.83 -1.31 25.02
C HIS A 148 -24.92 -1.54 26.24
N LYS A 149 -23.69 -1.07 26.19
CA LYS A 149 -22.95 -0.69 27.39
C LYS A 149 -22.14 0.55 27.07
N LYS A 150 -22.68 1.66 27.55
CA LYS A 150 -22.06 2.98 27.73
C LYS A 150 -20.55 2.95 27.57
N ALA A 151 -20.08 3.67 26.55
CA ALA A 151 -18.70 4.10 26.40
C ALA A 151 -18.29 4.92 27.64
N LYS A 152 -17.77 4.23 28.66
CA LYS A 152 -16.80 4.82 29.55
C LYS A 152 -15.46 4.60 28.87
N PHE A 153 -14.88 5.68 28.35
CA PHE A 153 -13.45 5.82 28.07
C PHE A 153 -12.68 5.63 29.39
N ALA A 154 -12.66 4.41 29.91
CA ALA A 154 -11.77 4.01 30.98
C ALA A 154 -10.41 3.78 30.34
N ARG A 155 -9.48 4.67 30.68
CA ARG A 155 -8.03 4.55 30.52
C ARG A 155 -7.51 3.28 31.21
N ASN A 156 -7.88 2.11 30.71
CA ASN A 156 -7.29 0.87 31.20
C ASN A 156 -5.89 0.75 30.61
N LYS A 157 -4.94 1.15 31.45
CA LYS A 157 -3.50 0.81 31.39
C LYS A 157 -3.31 -0.71 31.53
N HIS A 158 -3.99 -1.51 30.72
CA HIS A 158 -3.52 -2.83 30.41
C HIS A 158 -2.66 -2.67 29.16
N SER A 159 -1.36 -2.53 29.40
CA SER A 159 -0.36 -2.74 28.37
C SER A 159 -0.70 -4.04 27.65
N PRO A 160 -0.95 -4.01 26.32
CA PRO A 160 -1.14 -5.24 25.56
C PRO A 160 0.07 -6.13 25.84
N LYS A 161 -0.17 -7.40 26.17
CA LYS A 161 0.90 -8.41 26.20
C LYS A 161 1.57 -8.38 24.83
N ARG A 162 2.80 -7.86 24.79
CA ARG A 162 3.70 -7.94 23.63
C ARG A 162 3.77 -9.40 23.21
N GLY A 163 3.15 -9.79 22.10
CA GLY A 163 3.24 -11.16 21.61
C GLY A 163 2.22 -11.55 20.55
N ASP A 164 1.00 -11.03 20.61
CA ASP A 164 0.04 -11.20 19.51
C ASP A 164 0.13 -9.97 18.61
N GLU A 165 0.96 -10.04 17.57
CA GLU A 165 0.77 -9.16 16.42
C GLU A 165 -0.64 -9.41 15.90
N GLU A 166 -1.45 -8.35 15.85
CA GLU A 166 -2.84 -8.43 15.45
C GLU A 166 -2.89 -8.99 14.02
N LYS A 167 -3.36 -10.23 13.86
CA LYS A 167 -3.42 -10.91 12.56
C LYS A 167 -4.12 -10.02 11.54
N GLY A 168 -3.48 -9.83 10.39
CA GLY A 168 -3.96 -8.96 9.33
C GLY A 168 -3.70 -7.48 9.54
N SER A 169 -2.96 -7.05 10.57
CA SER A 169 -2.47 -5.67 10.66
C SER A 169 -1.36 -5.42 9.61
N ALA A 170 -1.49 -4.29 8.90
CA ALA A 170 -0.55 -3.82 7.90
C ALA A 170 -0.03 -2.44 8.29
N ASN A 171 1.28 -2.31 8.48
CA ASN A 171 1.95 -1.03 8.60
C ASN A 171 2.73 -0.71 7.32
N PRO A 172 2.79 0.55 6.87
CA PRO A 172 3.61 0.91 5.73
C PRO A 172 5.08 0.52 5.97
N GLY A 173 5.65 -0.25 5.05
CA GLY A 173 7.01 -0.78 5.17
C GLY A 173 7.11 -2.19 5.77
N ASP A 174 6.02 -2.79 6.25
CA ASP A 174 6.01 -4.22 6.59
C ASP A 174 6.12 -5.05 5.30
N SER A 175 6.96 -6.09 5.29
CA SER A 175 7.04 -7.02 4.17
C SER A 175 5.70 -7.73 3.94
N LEU A 176 5.18 -7.65 2.72
CA LEU A 176 3.88 -8.21 2.32
C LEU A 176 4.06 -9.51 1.53
N ALA A 177 4.90 -9.49 0.50
CA ALA A 177 5.11 -10.63 -0.37
C ALA A 177 6.52 -10.65 -0.96
N ILE A 178 7.05 -11.85 -1.19
CA ILE A 178 8.30 -12.08 -1.92
C ILE A 178 7.95 -12.79 -3.23
N VAL A 179 8.40 -12.21 -4.34
CA VAL A 179 8.26 -12.79 -5.68
C VAL A 179 9.64 -13.22 -6.16
N LYS A 180 9.78 -14.49 -6.53
CA LYS A 180 11.01 -15.01 -7.13
C LYS A 180 10.81 -15.12 -8.63
N LEU A 181 11.81 -14.73 -9.40
CA LEU A 181 11.84 -14.92 -10.85
C LEU A 181 12.59 -16.20 -11.22
N SER A 182 12.46 -16.64 -12.47
CA SER A 182 13.11 -17.86 -12.98
C SER A 182 14.64 -17.77 -13.04
N ASP A 183 15.22 -16.56 -12.99
CA ASP A 183 16.66 -16.32 -12.92
C ASP A 183 17.21 -16.26 -11.49
N GLY A 184 16.36 -16.47 -10.48
CA GLY A 184 16.74 -16.47 -9.06
C GLY A 184 16.68 -15.10 -8.38
N ARG A 185 16.41 -14.00 -9.10
CA ARG A 185 16.18 -12.68 -8.47
C ARG A 185 14.93 -12.71 -7.61
N LYS A 186 14.97 -11.94 -6.50
CA LYS A 186 13.87 -11.83 -5.55
C LYS A 186 13.39 -10.39 -5.48
N PHE A 187 12.08 -10.18 -5.55
CA PHE A 187 11.43 -8.89 -5.37
C PHE A 187 10.60 -8.92 -4.10
N GLU A 188 10.89 -7.99 -3.20
CA GLU A 188 10.11 -7.81 -1.98
C GLU A 188 9.11 -6.66 -2.16
N PHE A 189 7.85 -6.98 -1.90
CA PHE A 189 6.74 -6.05 -1.86
C PHE A 189 6.36 -5.80 -0.42
N HIS A 190 5.96 -4.58 -0.12
CA HIS A 190 5.61 -4.15 1.22
C HIS A 190 4.14 -3.74 1.31
N CYS A 191 3.65 -3.67 2.54
CA CYS A 191 2.42 -2.96 2.83
C CYS A 191 2.64 -1.47 2.54
N CYS A 192 1.76 -0.88 1.71
CA CYS A 192 1.82 0.54 1.36
C CYS A 192 0.80 1.39 2.13
N VAL A 193 -0.10 0.75 2.88
CA VAL A 193 -1.24 1.38 3.54
C VAL A 193 -1.33 0.87 4.97
N LEU A 194 -1.43 1.81 5.91
CA LEU A 194 -1.73 1.53 7.31
C LEU A 194 -3.19 1.05 7.45
N GLY A 195 -3.40 -0.19 7.84
CA GLY A 195 -4.75 -0.75 7.89
C GLY A 195 -4.85 -2.22 8.28
N THR A 196 -5.97 -2.82 7.92
CA THR A 196 -6.24 -4.26 8.07
C THR A 196 -6.34 -4.91 6.69
N ILE A 197 -5.56 -5.96 6.46
CA ILE A 197 -5.62 -6.80 5.26
C ILE A 197 -6.92 -7.61 5.30
N LEU A 198 -7.81 -7.34 4.35
CA LEU A 198 -9.09 -8.02 4.21
C LEU A 198 -8.98 -9.26 3.32
N GLU A 199 -8.14 -9.18 2.29
CA GLU A 199 -8.02 -10.19 1.26
C GLU A 199 -6.59 -10.19 0.71
N VAL A 200 -6.06 -11.39 0.48
CA VAL A 200 -4.79 -11.62 -0.22
C VAL A 200 -5.11 -12.41 -1.50
N ASN A 201 -4.48 -12.06 -2.62
CA ASN A 201 -4.74 -12.72 -3.89
C ASN A 201 -4.11 -14.12 -3.94
N ARG A 202 -4.80 -15.10 -3.36
CA ARG A 202 -4.35 -16.50 -3.30
C ARG A 202 -4.16 -17.15 -4.67
N ARG A 203 -4.78 -16.61 -5.72
CA ARG A 203 -4.58 -17.06 -7.11
C ARG A 203 -3.11 -17.00 -7.50
N LEU A 204 -2.35 -16.03 -6.97
CA LEU A 204 -0.91 -15.88 -7.25
C LEU A 204 -0.04 -17.04 -6.71
N LEU A 205 -0.55 -17.80 -5.74
CA LEU A 205 0.12 -18.98 -5.19
C LEU A 205 -0.06 -20.23 -6.06
N GLU A 206 -1.06 -20.23 -6.94
CA GLU A 206 -1.32 -21.34 -7.86
C GLU A 206 -0.26 -21.36 -8.96
N GLY A 207 0.10 -22.54 -9.47
CA GLY A 207 1.28 -22.74 -10.34
C GLY A 207 1.33 -21.89 -11.63
N THR A 208 0.22 -21.28 -12.05
CA THR A 208 0.19 -20.33 -13.18
C THR A 208 -0.17 -18.90 -12.79
N GLY A 209 -0.55 -18.66 -11.53
CA GLY A 209 -1.06 -17.38 -11.06
C GLY A 209 -0.01 -16.27 -11.01
N GLY A 210 1.27 -16.63 -10.81
CA GLY A 210 2.38 -15.68 -10.88
C GLY A 210 2.42 -14.87 -12.19
N ASN A 211 1.90 -15.42 -13.30
CA ASN A 211 1.84 -14.72 -14.58
C ASN A 211 0.93 -13.48 -14.53
N LEU A 212 -0.05 -13.41 -13.62
CA LEU A 212 -0.92 -12.24 -13.46
C LEU A 212 -0.14 -10.98 -13.07
N LEU A 213 0.99 -11.14 -12.37
CA LEU A 213 1.90 -10.04 -12.03
C LEU A 213 2.62 -9.44 -13.25
N VAL A 214 2.59 -10.14 -14.40
CA VAL A 214 3.23 -9.71 -15.64
C VAL A 214 2.18 -9.32 -16.69
N THR A 215 1.12 -10.12 -16.83
CA THR A 215 0.09 -9.91 -17.86
C THR A 215 -0.84 -8.76 -17.49
N ASP A 216 -1.35 -8.74 -16.25
CA ASP A 216 -2.31 -7.77 -15.74
C ASP A 216 -1.97 -7.27 -14.33
N PRO A 217 -0.82 -6.59 -14.16
CA PRO A 217 -0.30 -6.21 -12.84
C PRO A 217 -1.17 -5.22 -12.07
N LEU A 218 -2.11 -4.52 -12.72
CA LEU A 218 -2.87 -3.41 -12.10
C LEU A 218 -4.30 -3.78 -11.73
N LEU A 219 -4.78 -4.94 -12.17
CA LEU A 219 -6.12 -5.44 -11.89
C LEU A 219 -6.04 -6.85 -11.31
N ASP A 220 -6.03 -7.89 -12.15
CA ASP A 220 -6.06 -9.27 -11.68
C ASP A 220 -4.81 -9.69 -10.91
N GLY A 221 -3.68 -9.03 -11.16
CA GLY A 221 -2.40 -9.17 -10.44
C GLY A 221 -2.30 -8.37 -9.14
N PHE A 222 -3.43 -7.98 -8.52
CA PHE A 222 -3.39 -7.34 -7.20
C PHE A 222 -2.73 -8.25 -6.14
N LEU A 223 -2.11 -7.64 -5.13
CA LEU A 223 -1.45 -8.37 -4.04
C LEU A 223 -2.42 -8.57 -2.87
N CYS A 224 -3.04 -7.47 -2.40
CA CYS A 224 -3.99 -7.50 -1.31
C CYS A 224 -4.99 -6.33 -1.33
N VAL A 225 -6.07 -6.48 -0.56
CA VAL A 225 -7.05 -5.44 -0.27
C VAL A 225 -6.94 -5.05 1.20
N ILE A 226 -6.80 -3.76 1.47
CA ILE A 226 -6.61 -3.19 2.81
C ILE A 226 -7.78 -2.26 3.14
N LEU A 227 -8.34 -2.41 4.34
CA LEU A 227 -9.19 -1.41 4.99
C LEU A 227 -8.29 -0.41 5.74
N PRO A 228 -8.20 0.85 5.30
CA PRO A 228 -7.32 1.82 5.96
C PRO A 228 -7.82 2.17 7.38
N THR A 229 -6.91 2.24 8.34
CA THR A 229 -7.21 2.70 9.72
C THR A 229 -7.21 4.23 9.83
N GLY A 230 -6.71 4.93 8.81
CA GLY A 230 -6.63 6.39 8.74
C GLY A 230 -6.75 6.90 7.31
N PRO A 231 -6.61 8.22 7.09
CA PRO A 231 -6.69 8.79 5.75
C PRO A 231 -5.53 8.28 4.88
N PHE A 232 -5.87 7.84 3.66
CA PHE A 232 -4.91 7.51 2.61
C PHE A 232 -5.37 8.11 1.27
N PRO A 233 -4.51 8.83 0.54
CA PRO A 233 -3.18 9.28 0.97
C PRO A 233 -3.29 10.26 2.14
N LEU A 234 -2.16 10.56 2.80
CA LEU A 234 -2.16 11.57 3.85
C LEU A 234 -2.55 12.95 3.26
N PRO A 235 -3.42 13.73 3.93
CA PRO A 235 -3.73 15.07 3.49
C PRO A 235 -2.46 15.91 3.43
N ARG A 236 -2.21 16.57 2.29
CA ARG A 236 -1.12 17.55 2.17
C ARG A 236 -1.37 18.62 3.24
N ARG A 237 -0.35 18.99 4.01
CA ARG A 237 -0.44 20.19 4.85
C ARG A 237 -0.69 21.35 3.90
N SER A 238 -1.82 22.02 4.03
CA SER A 238 -1.99 23.33 3.43
C SER A 238 -0.88 24.20 4.03
N ILE A 239 0.14 24.51 3.22
CA ILE A 239 1.04 25.59 3.54
C ILE A 239 0.19 26.83 3.32
N GLU A 240 -0.47 27.31 4.37
CA GLU A 240 -1.02 28.67 4.35
C GLU A 240 0.18 29.59 4.21
N MET A 241 0.34 30.18 3.02
CA MET A 241 1.28 31.26 2.76
C MET A 241 0.68 32.59 3.20
#